data_AF-A0AAN6EB32-F1
#
_entry.id   AF-A0AAN6EB32-F1
#
_cell.length_a   1.000
_cell.length_b   1.000
_cell.length_c   1.000
_cell.angle_alpha   90.00
_cell.angle_beta   90.00
_cell.angle_gamma   90.00
#
_symmetry.space_group_name_H-M   'P 1'
#
loop_
_entity.id
_entity.type
_entity.pdbx_description
1 polymer ?
#
loop_
_entity_poly.entity_id
_entity_poly.type
_entity_poly.pdbx_seq_one_letter_code
_entity_poly.pdbx_strand_id
1 'polypeptide(L)'
;MECFKLVLDNVGADREAGRIWIDYISFINSAQTHAPYEEQQRTDLLRETYQTAVSIPLLRVEEIWKSYDAFETRVDRMGAKQQLSKISPSYMTARTALREMSRFWDTIRATQSNTLPQPPTWTAREVEHLDAWKRYLKWEVSNPLRLGGPDAHKRVIYAYNQACMELWLYPEVWIEFAEYYTTIGQQSDALTKLQTASSVLPESLAVQFAYAETAEKMKQLDVCKQVYEDVVATQRARMERITEKYTRKLAKLDKLLEKRLEKPNGSDHKQTDDQLSSDSDLDDFDDADDNASIGSDSDGGDALAFGEDAKLKRTAQRTARLRKAVEQRKSAINARMEDELTERREAFTLVWIMYLRYIQRSEGIDAVRQLLKRSRSEPPNYITHHFYVAAALMEYH
;
A
#
# COMPACT_ATOMS: atom_id res chain seq x y z
N MET A 1 27.52 27.48 -4.97
CA MET A 1 27.09 27.52 -3.55
C MET A 1 25.61 27.15 -3.39
N GLU A 2 24.74 27.62 -4.28
CA GLU A 2 23.28 27.41 -4.18
C GLU A 2 22.85 25.93 -4.22
N CYS A 3 23.49 25.08 -5.03
CA CYS A 3 23.15 23.66 -5.08
C CYS A 3 23.35 22.94 -3.75
N PHE A 4 24.46 23.20 -3.03
CA PHE A 4 24.69 22.60 -1.72
C PHE A 4 23.66 23.09 -0.69
N LYS A 5 23.31 24.37 -0.69
CA LYS A 5 22.26 24.90 0.19
C LYS A 5 20.93 24.20 -0.06
N LEU A 6 20.52 24.09 -1.34
CA LEU A 6 19.29 23.38 -1.71
C LEU A 6 19.28 21.91 -1.25
N VAL A 7 20.41 21.20 -1.40
CA VAL A 7 20.53 19.81 -0.95
C VAL A 7 20.45 19.73 0.58
N LEU A 8 21.12 20.63 1.30
CA LEU A 8 21.10 20.66 2.76
C LEU A 8 19.73 21.03 3.32
N ASP A 9 19.01 21.94 2.66
CA ASP A 9 17.66 22.33 3.07
C ASP A 9 16.65 21.17 2.96
N ASN A 10 16.83 20.26 2.00
CA ASN A 10 15.93 19.13 1.76
C ASN A 10 16.38 17.81 2.43
N VAL A 11 17.67 17.49 2.38
CA VAL A 11 18.24 16.19 2.79
C VAL A 11 19.20 16.34 3.98
N GLY A 12 19.62 17.56 4.34
CA GLY A 12 20.61 17.80 5.38
C GLY A 12 20.20 17.35 6.79
N ALA A 13 18.89 17.18 7.03
CA ALA A 13 18.33 16.65 8.27
C ALA A 13 18.47 15.12 8.41
N ASP A 14 18.81 14.42 7.33
CA ASP A 14 18.93 12.98 7.33
C ASP A 14 20.17 12.49 8.08
N ARG A 15 20.06 11.30 8.68
CA ARG A 15 21.15 10.69 9.45
C ARG A 15 22.39 10.40 8.60
N GLU A 16 22.21 10.00 7.34
CA GLU A 16 23.29 9.64 6.43
C GLU A 16 23.90 10.86 5.71
N ALA A 17 23.26 12.03 5.83
CA ALA A 17 23.72 13.28 5.23
C ALA A 17 25.06 13.78 5.80
N GLY A 18 25.62 13.14 6.84
CA GLY A 18 26.92 13.50 7.40
C GLY A 18 28.05 13.56 6.37
N ARG A 19 27.97 12.80 5.25
CA ARG A 19 28.92 12.94 4.13
C ARG A 19 28.81 14.27 3.41
N ILE A 20 27.57 14.64 3.10
CA ILE A 20 27.24 15.84 2.33
C ILE A 20 27.71 17.08 3.10
N TRP A 21 27.54 17.09 4.42
CA TRP A 21 28.07 18.14 5.29
C TRP A 21 29.60 18.26 5.24
N ILE A 22 30.33 17.15 5.31
CA ILE A 22 31.80 17.14 5.22
C ILE A 22 32.26 17.63 3.84
N ASP A 23 31.61 17.17 2.76
CA ASP A 23 31.93 17.60 1.40
C ASP A 23 31.65 19.09 1.21
N TYR A 24 30.57 19.62 1.81
CA TYR A 24 30.26 21.05 1.79
C TYR A 24 31.29 21.89 2.58
N ILE A 25 31.71 21.42 3.75
CA ILE A 25 32.78 22.04 4.54
C ILE A 25 34.09 22.06 3.74
N SER A 26 34.43 20.96 3.07
CA SER A 26 35.61 20.87 2.19
C SER A 26 35.51 21.87 1.02
N PHE A 27 34.32 21.97 0.41
CA PHE A 27 34.04 22.92 -0.66
C PHE A 27 34.24 24.38 -0.20
N ILE A 28 33.70 24.77 0.98
CA ILE A 28 33.88 26.12 1.53
C ILE A 28 35.37 26.41 1.80
N ASN A 29 36.11 25.43 2.33
CA ASN A 29 37.55 25.59 2.56
C ASN A 29 38.35 25.73 1.26
N SER A 30 37.93 25.06 0.19
CA SER A 30 38.59 25.12 -1.13
C SER A 30 38.34 26.42 -1.89
N ALA A 31 37.35 27.21 -1.48
CA ALA A 31 37.03 28.49 -2.11
C ALA A 31 38.21 29.47 -1.94
N GLN A 32 38.77 29.93 -3.07
CA GLN A 32 39.80 30.95 -3.10
C GLN A 32 39.20 32.30 -2.72
N THR A 33 39.83 32.99 -1.77
CA THR A 33 39.46 34.33 -1.32
C THR A 33 40.62 35.26 -1.64
N HIS A 34 40.33 36.38 -2.33
CA HIS A 34 41.36 37.34 -2.73
C HIS A 34 41.34 38.59 -1.86
N ALA A 35 40.17 38.93 -1.28
CA ALA A 35 40.00 40.07 -0.39
C ALA A 35 39.84 39.64 1.09
N PRO A 36 40.37 40.42 2.05
CA PRO A 36 40.22 40.12 3.49
C PRO A 36 38.76 40.11 3.96
N TYR A 37 37.88 40.86 3.30
CA TYR A 37 36.44 40.82 3.55
C TYR A 37 35.81 39.47 3.16
N GLU A 38 36.25 38.88 2.06
CA GLU A 38 35.78 37.56 1.61
C GLU A 38 36.28 36.45 2.54
N GLU A 39 37.48 36.59 3.10
CA GLU A 39 37.98 35.68 4.13
C GLU A 39 37.09 35.68 5.38
N GLN A 40 36.64 36.86 5.81
CA GLN A 40 35.73 36.98 6.95
C GLN A 40 34.34 36.39 6.64
N GLN A 41 33.78 36.66 5.46
CA GLN A 41 32.52 36.02 5.06
C GLN A 41 32.63 34.49 5.00
N ARG A 42 33.77 33.98 4.52
CA ARG A 42 34.04 32.54 4.46
C ARG A 42 34.13 31.95 5.86
N THR A 43 34.82 32.60 6.81
CA THR A 43 34.92 32.09 8.19
C THR A 43 33.57 32.12 8.89
N ASP A 44 32.75 33.14 8.65
CA ASP A 44 31.40 33.24 9.21
C ASP A 44 30.46 32.18 8.63
N LEU A 45 30.46 31.97 7.31
CA LEU A 45 29.71 30.89 6.67
C LEU A 45 30.18 29.51 7.16
N LEU A 46 31.49 29.31 7.28
CA LEU A 46 32.05 28.06 7.77
C LEU A 46 31.62 27.81 9.23
N ARG A 47 31.63 28.85 10.07
CA ARG A 47 31.14 28.77 11.45
C ARG A 47 29.64 28.40 11.50
N GLU A 48 28.81 29.07 10.71
CA GLU A 48 27.37 28.79 10.63
C GLU A 48 27.10 27.34 10.19
N THR A 49 27.82 26.85 9.18
CA THR A 49 27.67 25.47 8.69
C THR A 49 28.10 24.41 9.70
N TYR A 50 29.16 24.64 10.47
CA TYR A 50 29.51 23.75 11.57
C TYR A 50 28.46 23.77 12.68
N GLN A 51 28.01 24.95 13.09
CA GLN A 51 27.03 25.10 14.17
C GLN A 51 25.70 24.42 13.82
N THR A 52 25.24 24.56 12.58
CA THR A 52 24.04 23.88 12.06
C THR A 52 24.27 22.36 11.99
N ALA A 53 25.35 21.88 11.39
CA ALA A 53 25.63 20.45 11.25
C ALA A 53 25.72 19.71 12.61
N VAL A 54 26.35 20.33 13.61
CA VAL A 54 26.55 19.75 14.95
C VAL A 54 25.23 19.62 15.73
N SER A 55 24.23 20.46 15.42
CA SER A 55 22.91 20.39 16.03
C SER A 55 22.02 19.26 15.48
N ILE A 56 22.43 18.63 14.37
CA ILE A 56 21.68 17.57 13.70
C ILE A 56 22.24 16.18 14.10
N PRO A 57 21.38 15.18 14.40
CA PRO A 57 21.77 13.79 14.63
C PRO A 57 22.36 13.10 13.38
N LEU A 58 23.61 13.39 13.05
CA LEU A 58 24.33 12.82 11.92
C LEU A 58 25.24 11.65 12.36
N LEU A 59 25.34 10.58 11.56
CA LEU A 59 26.21 9.42 11.84
C LEU A 59 27.66 9.78 12.23
N ARG A 60 28.20 10.84 11.63
CA ARG A 60 29.59 11.31 11.82
C ARG A 60 29.68 12.62 12.60
N VAL A 61 28.71 12.90 13.47
CA VAL A 61 28.68 14.16 14.24
C VAL A 61 29.94 14.35 15.10
N GLU A 62 30.57 13.28 15.60
CA GLU A 62 31.79 13.37 16.40
C GLU A 62 33.02 13.82 15.59
N GLU A 63 33.09 13.43 14.32
CA GLU A 63 34.16 13.86 13.40
C GLU A 63 34.00 15.34 13.04
N ILE A 64 32.75 15.77 12.77
CA ILE A 64 32.41 17.17 12.51
C ILE A 64 32.71 18.03 13.74
N TRP A 65 32.38 17.56 14.95
CA TRP A 65 32.70 18.26 16.21
C TRP A 65 34.21 18.45 16.42
N LYS A 66 35.01 17.40 16.19
CA LYS A 66 36.49 17.50 16.27
C LYS A 66 37.04 18.50 15.24
N SER A 67 36.48 18.51 14.05
CA SER A 67 36.86 19.44 12.97
C SER A 67 36.49 20.88 13.32
N TYR A 68 35.34 21.08 13.99
CA TYR A 68 34.90 22.38 14.49
C TYR A 68 35.79 22.93 15.61
N ASP A 69 36.19 22.10 16.58
CA ASP A 69 37.12 22.48 17.66
C ASP A 69 38.49 22.92 17.10
N ALA A 70 39.02 22.16 16.14
CA ALA A 70 40.24 22.53 15.44
C ALA A 70 40.11 23.83 14.63
N PHE A 71 38.93 24.07 14.02
CA PHE A 71 38.65 25.29 13.29
C PHE A 71 38.57 26.53 14.19
N GLU A 72 37.78 26.50 15.27
CA GLU A 72 37.65 27.66 16.17
C GLU A 72 38.98 27.97 16.88
N THR A 73 39.75 26.94 17.26
CA THR A 73 41.09 27.14 17.84
C THR A 73 42.06 27.80 16.85
N ARG A 74 41.91 27.53 15.55
CA ARG A 74 42.72 28.13 14.47
C ARG A 74 42.33 29.58 14.18
N VAL A 75 41.04 29.92 14.27
CA VAL A 75 40.56 31.28 14.00
C VAL A 75 40.76 32.19 15.22
N ASP A 76 40.29 31.77 16.40
CA ASP A 76 40.41 32.55 17.64
C ASP A 76 40.54 31.64 18.87
N ARG A 77 41.78 31.47 19.35
CA ARG A 77 42.09 30.68 20.55
C ARG A 77 41.44 31.20 21.83
N MET A 78 41.22 32.52 21.94
CA MET A 78 40.66 33.14 23.15
C MET A 78 39.14 33.00 23.21
N GLY A 79 38.46 33.21 22.08
CA GLY A 79 37.01 33.07 21.93
C GLY A 79 36.51 31.64 21.73
N ALA A 80 37.35 30.71 21.25
CA ALA A 80 36.98 29.33 20.95
C ALA A 80 36.24 28.64 22.11
N LYS A 81 36.76 28.76 23.33
CA LYS A 81 36.14 28.12 24.51
C LYS A 81 34.71 28.61 24.77
N GLN A 82 34.43 29.89 24.52
CA GLN A 82 33.10 30.45 24.69
C GLN A 82 32.13 29.94 23.63
N GLN A 83 32.57 29.87 22.36
CA GLN A 83 31.73 29.36 21.27
C GLN A 83 31.43 27.87 21.44
N LEU A 84 32.45 27.06 21.75
CA LEU A 84 32.29 25.63 22.02
C LEU A 84 31.35 25.37 23.22
N SER A 85 31.46 26.18 24.28
CA SER A 85 30.56 26.07 25.43
C SER A 85 29.10 26.42 25.11
N LYS A 86 28.84 27.27 24.11
CA LYS A 86 27.46 27.60 23.69
C LYS A 86 26.81 26.47 22.90
N ILE A 87 27.58 25.78 22.05
CA ILE A 87 27.06 24.74 21.14
C ILE A 87 27.11 23.34 21.76
N SER A 88 27.98 23.11 22.76
CA SER A 88 28.14 21.79 23.39
C SER A 88 26.84 21.16 23.91
N PRO A 89 25.83 21.89 24.46
CA PRO A 89 24.57 21.28 24.87
C PRO A 89 23.75 20.74 23.69
N SER A 90 23.70 21.50 22.59
CA SER A 90 23.01 21.10 21.35
C SER A 90 23.68 19.88 20.73
N TYR A 91 25.01 19.85 20.68
CA TYR A 91 25.79 18.68 20.25
C TYR A 91 25.48 17.44 21.09
N MET A 92 25.47 17.57 22.42
CA MET A 92 25.22 16.45 23.32
C MET A 92 23.78 15.91 23.18
N THR A 93 22.81 16.80 22.96
CA THR A 93 21.43 16.44 22.65
C THR A 93 21.34 15.69 21.32
N ALA A 94 21.95 16.23 20.26
CA ALA A 94 21.99 15.60 18.94
C ALA A 94 22.67 14.22 18.96
N ARG A 95 23.77 14.08 19.70
CA ARG A 95 24.49 12.82 19.87
C ARG A 95 23.68 11.78 20.63
N THR A 96 22.92 12.20 21.63
CA THR A 96 22.07 11.29 22.42
C THR A 96 20.89 10.82 21.58
N ALA A 97 20.22 11.75 20.88
CA ALA A 97 19.16 11.43 19.92
C ALA A 97 19.64 10.50 18.81
N LEU A 98 20.87 10.68 18.29
CA LEU A 98 21.46 9.77 17.30
C LEU A 98 21.57 8.33 17.82
N ARG A 99 21.98 8.14 19.08
CA ARG A 99 22.11 6.79 19.67
C ARG A 99 20.76 6.11 19.82
N GLU A 100 19.73 6.85 20.21
CA GLU A 100 18.36 6.35 20.27
C GLU A 100 17.83 6.02 18.88
N MET A 101 17.99 6.94 17.93
CA MET A 101 17.61 6.81 16.54
C MET A 101 18.23 5.59 15.88
N SER A 102 19.53 5.33 16.10
CA SER A 102 20.21 4.16 15.52
C SER A 102 19.55 2.85 15.94
N ARG A 103 19.03 2.73 17.18
CA ARG A 103 18.34 1.50 17.62
C ARG A 103 17.09 1.23 16.80
N PHE A 104 16.30 2.27 16.50
CA PHE A 104 15.13 2.12 15.64
C PHE A 104 15.52 1.73 14.21
N TRP A 105 16.54 2.37 13.64
CA TRP A 105 17.01 2.04 12.30
C TRP A 105 17.61 0.64 12.19
N ASP A 106 18.30 0.16 13.23
CA ASP A 106 18.80 -1.21 13.27
C ASP A 106 17.64 -2.22 13.24
N THR A 107 16.53 -1.95 13.96
CA THR A 107 15.32 -2.79 13.89
C THR A 107 14.62 -2.73 12.53
N ILE A 108 14.55 -1.55 11.91
CA ILE A 108 13.95 -1.37 10.58
C ILE A 108 14.75 -2.16 9.52
N ARG A 109 16.08 -2.02 9.54
CA ARG A 109 16.98 -2.73 8.61
C ARG A 109 16.95 -4.25 8.83
N ALA A 110 16.84 -4.71 10.07
CA ALA A 110 16.79 -6.14 10.37
C ALA A 110 15.49 -6.80 9.88
N THR A 111 14.39 -6.05 9.84
CA THR A 111 13.05 -6.53 9.44
C THR A 111 12.76 -6.32 7.95
N GLN A 112 13.58 -5.55 7.25
CA GLN A 112 13.44 -5.27 5.83
C GLN A 112 13.59 -6.55 5.00
N SER A 113 12.49 -6.98 4.36
CA SER A 113 12.47 -8.25 3.62
C SER A 113 12.86 -8.09 2.14
N ASN A 114 12.58 -6.95 1.50
CA ASN A 114 12.82 -6.70 0.08
C ASN A 114 13.14 -5.21 -0.18
N THR A 115 13.97 -4.91 -1.19
CA THR A 115 14.33 -3.54 -1.58
C THR A 115 13.25 -2.82 -2.42
N LEU A 116 12.24 -3.56 -2.90
CA LEU A 116 11.14 -3.00 -3.69
C LEU A 116 9.82 -3.08 -2.90
N PRO A 117 9.00 -2.00 -2.91
CA PRO A 117 7.68 -2.02 -2.29
C PRO A 117 6.78 -3.09 -2.94
N GLN A 118 6.23 -3.98 -2.12
CA GLN A 118 5.29 -5.02 -2.53
C GLN A 118 3.96 -4.84 -1.78
N PRO A 119 2.83 -5.28 -2.37
CA PRO A 119 1.55 -5.23 -1.69
C PRO A 119 1.63 -6.07 -0.41
N PRO A 120 1.02 -5.62 0.70
CA PRO A 120 1.11 -6.33 1.96
C PRO A 120 0.44 -7.70 1.84
N THR A 121 1.21 -8.75 2.13
CA THR A 121 0.68 -10.11 2.34
C THR A 121 0.28 -10.34 3.79
N TRP A 122 0.56 -9.35 4.65
CA TRP A 122 0.34 -9.34 6.09
C TRP A 122 1.10 -10.46 6.80
N THR A 123 2.29 -10.77 6.30
CA THR A 123 3.20 -11.72 6.95
C THR A 123 3.66 -11.14 8.30
N ALA A 124 3.91 -11.98 9.32
CA ALA A 124 4.35 -11.51 10.64
C ALA A 124 5.57 -10.58 10.61
N ARG A 125 6.50 -10.80 9.67
CA ARG A 125 7.66 -9.93 9.44
C ARG A 125 7.28 -8.54 8.91
N GLU A 126 6.31 -8.47 8.00
CA GLU A 126 5.82 -7.20 7.45
C GLU A 126 5.13 -6.37 8.54
N VAL A 127 4.35 -7.04 9.41
CA VAL A 127 3.71 -6.40 10.56
C VAL A 127 4.76 -5.87 11.54
N GLU A 128 5.79 -6.67 11.85
CA GLU A 128 6.89 -6.22 12.71
C GLU A 128 7.66 -5.03 12.13
N HIS A 129 7.88 -5.03 10.81
CA HIS A 129 8.52 -3.94 10.09
C HIS A 129 7.68 -2.65 10.12
N LEU A 130 6.37 -2.76 9.87
CA LEU A 130 5.43 -1.64 9.99
C LEU A 130 5.39 -1.09 11.42
N ASP A 131 5.35 -1.97 12.43
CA ASP A 131 5.41 -1.58 13.83
C ASP A 131 6.73 -0.88 14.19
N ALA A 132 7.86 -1.32 13.64
CA ALA A 132 9.16 -0.67 13.84
C ALA A 132 9.15 0.77 13.28
N TRP A 133 8.61 0.96 12.08
CA TRP A 133 8.41 2.28 11.48
C TRP A 133 7.49 3.17 12.31
N LYS A 134 6.34 2.65 12.78
CA LYS A 134 5.42 3.39 13.64
C LYS A 134 6.05 3.82 14.96
N ARG A 135 6.88 2.97 15.58
CA ARG A 135 7.64 3.33 16.79
C ARG A 135 8.61 4.48 16.51
N TYR A 136 9.31 4.44 15.38
CA TYR A 136 10.20 5.52 14.95
C TYR A 136 9.44 6.84 14.70
N LEU A 137 8.31 6.79 14.00
CA LEU A 137 7.48 7.97 13.72
C LEU A 137 6.94 8.59 15.01
N LYS A 138 6.44 7.77 15.95
CA LYS A 138 6.01 8.24 17.28
C LYS A 138 7.15 8.88 18.07
N TRP A 139 8.36 8.33 17.98
CA TRP A 139 9.54 8.91 18.59
C TRP A 139 9.89 10.28 17.97
N GLU A 140 9.85 10.43 16.65
CA GLU A 140 10.07 11.74 16.00
C GLU A 140 8.98 12.77 16.39
N VAL A 141 7.71 12.36 16.46
CA VAL A 141 6.61 13.23 16.92
C VAL A 141 6.80 13.70 18.36
N SER A 142 7.47 12.91 19.22
CA SER A 142 7.77 13.30 20.60
C SER A 142 8.80 14.44 20.73
N ASN A 143 9.40 14.86 19.61
CA ASN A 143 10.43 15.90 19.52
C ASN A 143 11.61 15.71 20.49
N PRO A 144 12.43 14.66 20.30
CA PRO A 144 13.57 14.36 21.17
C PRO A 144 14.60 15.49 21.22
N LEU A 145 14.72 16.25 20.14
CA LEU A 145 15.66 17.36 19.99
C LEU A 145 15.16 18.69 20.56
N ARG A 146 13.89 18.76 21.00
CA ARG A 146 13.26 19.97 21.53
C ARG A 146 13.44 21.18 20.59
N LEU A 147 13.34 20.92 19.28
CA LEU A 147 13.42 21.95 18.25
C LEU A 147 12.19 22.86 18.31
N GLY A 148 12.33 24.07 17.78
CA GLY A 148 11.20 24.98 17.59
C GLY A 148 10.15 24.39 16.66
N GLY A 149 8.90 24.82 16.80
CA GLY A 149 7.74 24.31 16.05
C GLY A 149 8.00 24.06 14.56
N PRO A 150 8.40 25.06 13.75
CA PRO A 150 8.51 24.87 12.29
C PRO A 150 9.59 23.85 11.90
N ASP A 151 10.74 23.83 12.58
CA ASP A 151 11.83 22.91 12.24
C ASP A 151 11.56 21.49 12.76
N ALA A 152 10.87 21.37 13.89
CA ALA A 152 10.36 20.08 14.36
C ALA A 152 9.36 19.48 13.35
N HIS A 153 8.43 20.29 12.83
CA HIS A 153 7.47 19.83 11.82
C HIS A 153 8.14 19.36 10.53
N LYS A 154 9.12 20.12 10.01
CA LYS A 154 9.89 19.71 8.82
C LYS A 154 10.58 18.35 9.01
N ARG A 155 11.16 18.12 10.19
CA ARG A 155 11.83 16.85 10.52
C ARG A 155 10.86 15.68 10.56
N VAL A 156 9.71 15.86 11.20
CA VAL A 156 8.67 14.81 11.25
C VAL A 156 8.11 14.54 9.85
N ILE A 157 7.84 15.58 9.05
CA ILE A 157 7.42 15.44 7.65
C ILE A 157 8.46 14.66 6.84
N TYR A 158 9.75 14.94 7.03
CA TYR A 158 10.83 14.19 6.38
C TYR A 158 10.80 12.72 6.79
N ALA A 159 10.64 12.40 8.08
CA ALA A 159 10.53 11.03 8.56
C ALA A 159 9.33 10.28 7.97
N TYR A 160 8.15 10.93 7.87
CA TYR A 160 7.00 10.35 7.20
C TYR A 160 7.22 10.13 5.70
N ASN A 161 7.87 11.07 5.00
CA ASN A 161 8.20 10.89 3.58
C ASN A 161 9.15 9.69 3.39
N GLN A 162 10.16 9.51 4.27
CA GLN A 162 11.03 8.33 4.25
C GLN A 162 10.24 7.03 4.48
N ALA A 163 9.33 7.04 5.46
CA ALA A 163 8.45 5.90 5.71
C ALA A 163 7.56 5.59 4.49
N CYS A 164 7.02 6.61 3.80
CA CYS A 164 6.21 6.44 2.60
C CYS A 164 7.01 5.88 1.41
N MET A 165 8.32 6.07 1.35
CA MET A 165 9.16 5.50 0.29
C MET A 165 9.28 3.98 0.43
N GLU A 166 9.42 3.47 1.66
CA GLU A 166 9.53 2.04 1.93
C GLU A 166 8.14 1.37 2.04
N LEU A 167 7.23 2.00 2.78
CA LEU A 167 5.87 1.52 3.07
C LEU A 167 4.82 2.14 2.15
N TRP A 168 5.15 2.33 0.87
CA TRP A 168 4.30 3.00 -0.11
C TRP A 168 2.90 2.38 -0.22
N LEU A 169 2.78 1.06 -0.07
CA LEU A 169 1.52 0.31 -0.23
C LEU A 169 0.75 0.07 1.08
N TYR A 170 1.18 0.69 2.19
CA TYR A 170 0.54 0.53 3.49
C TYR A 170 -0.35 1.73 3.81
N PRO A 171 -1.68 1.55 3.90
CA PRO A 171 -2.62 2.67 4.04
C PRO A 171 -2.47 3.41 5.38
N GLU A 172 -2.05 2.71 6.44
CA GLU A 172 -1.95 3.27 7.79
C GLU A 172 -0.94 4.42 7.86
N VAL A 173 0.20 4.30 7.16
CA VAL A 173 1.24 5.34 7.15
C VAL A 173 0.75 6.61 6.49
N TRP A 174 -0.01 6.49 5.39
CA TRP A 174 -0.61 7.64 4.70
C TRP A 174 -1.66 8.35 5.55
N ILE A 175 -2.49 7.60 6.28
CA ILE A 175 -3.51 8.16 7.16
C ILE A 175 -2.86 8.87 8.34
N GLU A 176 -1.90 8.23 9.03
CA GLU A 176 -1.15 8.85 10.13
C GLU A 176 -0.43 10.12 9.67
N PHE A 177 0.10 10.13 8.44
CA PHE A 177 0.75 11.31 7.88
C PHE A 177 -0.24 12.46 7.63
N ALA A 178 -1.42 12.17 7.09
CA ALA A 178 -2.46 13.18 6.86
C ALA A 178 -3.06 13.72 8.17
N GLU A 179 -3.21 12.85 9.17
CA GLU A 179 -3.58 13.24 10.53
C GLU A 179 -2.55 14.20 11.11
N TYR A 180 -1.26 13.92 10.94
CA TYR A 180 -0.19 14.80 11.40
C TYR A 180 -0.29 16.21 10.77
N TYR A 181 -0.48 16.32 9.46
CA TYR A 181 -0.71 17.62 8.81
C TYR A 181 -1.95 18.34 9.36
N THR A 182 -3.01 17.59 9.67
CA THR A 182 -4.22 18.13 10.29
C THR A 182 -3.92 18.68 11.69
N THR A 183 -3.06 18.03 12.48
CA THR A 183 -2.64 18.54 13.81
C THR A 183 -1.83 19.84 13.72
N ILE A 184 -1.07 20.04 12.63
CA ILE A 184 -0.31 21.27 12.36
C ILE A 184 -1.25 22.40 11.87
N GLY A 185 -2.45 22.06 11.42
CA GLY A 185 -3.38 23.01 10.78
C GLY A 185 -3.15 23.19 9.28
N GLN A 186 -2.27 22.40 8.65
CA GLN A 186 -2.00 22.39 7.22
C GLN A 186 -2.93 21.42 6.48
N GLN A 187 -4.23 21.74 6.46
CA GLN A 187 -5.25 20.85 5.90
C GLN A 187 -5.15 20.67 4.38
N SER A 188 -4.69 21.69 3.65
CA SER A 188 -4.46 21.59 2.19
C SER A 188 -3.44 20.51 1.85
N ASP A 189 -2.34 20.47 2.60
CA ASP A 189 -1.25 19.53 2.34
C ASP A 189 -1.69 18.11 2.72
N ALA A 190 -2.46 17.95 3.80
CA ALA A 190 -3.10 16.69 4.16
C ALA A 190 -3.96 16.14 3.02
N LEU A 191 -4.78 16.99 2.40
CA LEU A 191 -5.63 16.62 1.28
C LEU A 191 -4.80 16.18 0.06
N THR A 192 -3.74 16.92 -0.28
CA THR A 192 -2.85 16.54 -1.40
C THR A 192 -2.16 15.20 -1.15
N LYS A 193 -1.75 14.92 0.09
CA LYS A 193 -1.14 13.64 0.46
C LYS A 193 -2.13 12.49 0.38
N LEU A 194 -3.36 12.68 0.81
CA LEU A 194 -4.42 11.68 0.65
C LEU A 194 -4.85 11.50 -0.80
N GLN A 195 -4.82 12.55 -1.63
CA GLN A 195 -5.01 12.44 -3.06
C GLN A 195 -3.90 11.60 -3.70
N THR A 196 -2.64 11.81 -3.32
CA THR A 196 -1.54 10.94 -3.77
C THR A 196 -1.75 9.50 -3.30
N ALA A 197 -2.16 9.28 -2.05
CA ALA A 197 -2.45 7.96 -1.52
C ALA A 197 -3.61 7.28 -2.24
N SER A 198 -4.65 8.03 -2.63
CA SER A 198 -5.80 7.54 -3.41
C SER A 198 -5.38 7.06 -4.81
N SER A 199 -4.48 7.79 -5.47
CA SER A 199 -3.92 7.39 -6.77
C SER A 199 -3.07 6.11 -6.69
N VAL A 200 -2.42 5.89 -5.54
CA VAL A 200 -1.58 4.72 -5.29
C VAL A 200 -2.40 3.50 -4.87
N LEU A 201 -3.29 3.67 -3.90
CA LEU A 201 -4.10 2.63 -3.29
C LEU A 201 -5.59 2.89 -3.59
N PRO A 202 -6.03 2.77 -4.85
CA PRO A 202 -7.45 2.95 -5.19
C PRO A 202 -8.32 1.87 -4.53
N GLU A 203 -7.74 0.72 -4.19
CA GLU A 203 -8.45 -0.41 -3.57
C GLU A 203 -8.70 -0.23 -2.07
N SER A 204 -7.90 0.60 -1.39
CA SER A 204 -7.96 0.71 0.07
C SER A 204 -9.12 1.60 0.50
N LEU A 205 -10.17 0.99 1.06
CA LEU A 205 -11.32 1.72 1.58
C LEU A 205 -10.94 2.73 2.67
N ALA A 206 -9.97 2.38 3.52
CA ALA A 206 -9.54 3.24 4.63
C ALA A 206 -8.98 4.59 4.13
N VAL A 207 -8.12 4.56 3.11
CA VAL A 207 -7.54 5.79 2.53
C VAL A 207 -8.61 6.63 1.87
N GLN A 208 -9.54 6.00 1.14
CA GLN A 208 -10.58 6.71 0.42
C GLN A 208 -11.60 7.36 1.37
N PHE A 209 -11.97 6.67 2.45
CA PHE A 209 -12.82 7.25 3.49
C PHE A 209 -12.11 8.38 4.24
N ALA A 210 -10.83 8.20 4.59
CA ALA A 210 -10.04 9.29 5.19
C ALA A 210 -9.93 10.51 4.25
N TYR A 211 -9.78 10.28 2.96
CA TYR A 211 -9.77 11.33 1.95
C TYR A 211 -11.13 12.04 1.85
N ALA A 212 -12.23 11.29 1.82
CA ALA A 212 -13.57 11.87 1.83
C ALA A 212 -13.85 12.68 3.10
N GLU A 213 -13.45 12.19 4.28
CA GLU A 213 -13.63 12.89 5.56
C GLU A 213 -12.81 14.17 5.65
N THR A 214 -11.56 14.15 5.17
CA THR A 214 -10.72 15.36 5.14
C THR A 214 -11.24 16.40 4.16
N ALA A 215 -11.71 15.97 2.98
CA ALA A 215 -12.39 16.85 2.03
C ALA A 215 -13.70 17.44 2.60
N GLU A 216 -14.48 16.65 3.36
CA GLU A 216 -15.70 17.11 4.03
C GLU A 216 -15.38 18.16 5.10
N LYS A 217 -14.33 17.94 5.91
CA LYS A 217 -13.81 18.92 6.88
C LYS A 217 -13.40 20.24 6.21
N MET A 218 -12.83 20.16 5.01
CA MET A 218 -12.46 21.33 4.19
C MET A 218 -13.65 21.95 3.42
N LYS A 219 -14.86 21.41 3.56
CA LYS A 219 -16.09 21.82 2.86
C LYS A 219 -16.04 21.68 1.34
N GLN A 220 -15.19 20.81 0.81
CA GLN A 220 -15.09 20.53 -0.63
C GLN A 220 -16.07 19.41 -1.02
N LEU A 221 -17.37 19.73 -1.03
CA LEU A 221 -18.43 18.73 -1.23
C LEU A 221 -18.37 18.04 -2.61
N ASP A 222 -17.97 18.77 -3.66
CA ASP A 222 -17.89 18.20 -5.01
C ASP A 222 -16.79 17.15 -5.12
N VAL A 223 -15.64 17.39 -4.47
CA VAL A 223 -14.53 16.44 -4.39
C VAL A 223 -14.96 15.20 -3.62
N CYS A 224 -15.64 15.34 -2.48
CA CYS A 224 -16.14 14.20 -1.73
C CYS A 224 -17.05 13.29 -2.57
N LYS A 225 -17.99 13.87 -3.34
CA LYS A 225 -18.87 13.08 -4.23
C LYS A 225 -18.07 12.33 -5.28
N GLN A 226 -17.13 13.00 -5.95
CA GLN A 226 -16.26 12.37 -6.94
C GLN A 226 -15.50 11.19 -6.32
N VAL A 227 -14.95 11.35 -5.11
CA VAL A 227 -14.27 10.26 -4.40
C VAL A 227 -15.18 9.07 -4.17
N TYR A 228 -16.39 9.27 -3.66
CA TYR A 228 -17.32 8.14 -3.45
C TYR A 228 -17.71 7.47 -4.77
N GLU A 229 -17.94 8.25 -5.84
CA GLU A 229 -18.23 7.72 -7.17
C GLU A 229 -17.07 6.88 -7.73
N ASP A 230 -15.84 7.37 -7.59
CA ASP A 230 -14.62 6.69 -8.03
C ASP A 230 -14.38 5.38 -7.27
N VAL A 231 -14.65 5.37 -5.96
CA VAL A 231 -14.55 4.17 -5.13
C VAL A 231 -15.59 3.14 -5.54
N VAL A 232 -16.85 3.57 -5.76
CA VAL A 232 -17.91 2.69 -6.24
C VAL A 232 -17.53 2.08 -7.60
N ALA A 233 -17.02 2.90 -8.52
CA ALA A 233 -16.58 2.43 -9.84
C ALA A 233 -15.42 1.43 -9.74
N THR A 234 -14.42 1.71 -8.90
CA THR A 234 -13.25 0.83 -8.71
C THR A 234 -13.65 -0.51 -8.12
N GLN A 235 -14.49 -0.52 -7.08
CA GLN A 235 -14.96 -1.74 -6.44
C GLN A 235 -15.88 -2.54 -7.37
N ARG A 236 -16.74 -1.86 -8.14
CA ARG A 236 -17.57 -2.51 -9.17
C ARG A 236 -16.70 -3.19 -10.23
N ALA A 237 -15.73 -2.48 -10.81
CA ALA A 237 -14.85 -3.04 -11.84
C ALA A 237 -14.07 -4.25 -11.32
N ARG A 238 -13.70 -4.27 -10.04
CA ARG A 238 -13.06 -5.43 -9.41
C ARG A 238 -14.01 -6.63 -9.30
N MET A 239 -15.23 -6.40 -8.82
CA MET A 239 -16.27 -7.44 -8.75
C MET A 239 -16.54 -8.04 -10.14
N GLU A 240 -16.67 -7.18 -11.16
CA GLU A 240 -16.84 -7.58 -12.55
C GLU A 240 -15.68 -8.46 -13.04
N ARG A 241 -14.42 -8.07 -12.79
CA ARG A 241 -13.24 -8.90 -13.14
C ARG A 241 -13.29 -10.30 -12.53
N ILE A 242 -13.73 -10.43 -11.28
CA ILE A 242 -13.87 -11.74 -10.61
C ILE A 242 -14.97 -12.53 -11.29
N THR A 243 -16.16 -11.95 -11.47
CA THR A 243 -17.27 -12.64 -12.16
C THR A 243 -16.90 -13.04 -13.59
N GLU A 244 -16.15 -12.21 -14.33
CA GLU A 244 -15.64 -12.54 -15.65
C GLU A 244 -14.64 -13.71 -15.62
N LYS A 245 -13.71 -13.75 -14.65
CA LYS A 245 -12.76 -14.87 -14.47
C LYS A 245 -13.53 -16.18 -14.32
N TYR A 246 -14.54 -16.21 -13.46
CA TYR A 246 -15.30 -17.42 -13.16
C TYR A 246 -16.29 -17.80 -14.28
N THR A 247 -16.98 -16.84 -14.90
CA THR A 247 -17.85 -17.09 -16.06
C THR A 247 -17.08 -17.62 -17.26
N ARG A 248 -15.85 -17.13 -17.51
CA ARG A 248 -14.94 -17.70 -18.52
C ARG A 248 -14.55 -19.14 -18.19
N LYS A 249 -14.24 -19.45 -16.93
CA LYS A 249 -13.95 -20.83 -16.47
C LYS A 249 -15.16 -21.75 -16.70
N LEU A 250 -16.37 -21.31 -16.34
CA LEU A 250 -17.62 -22.05 -16.56
C LEU A 250 -17.89 -22.27 -18.06
N ALA A 251 -17.74 -21.24 -18.89
CA ALA A 251 -17.94 -21.34 -20.34
C ALA A 251 -16.93 -22.28 -21.01
N LYS A 252 -15.67 -22.31 -20.55
CA LYS A 252 -14.67 -23.29 -21.00
C LYS A 252 -15.10 -24.72 -20.65
N LEU A 253 -15.61 -24.96 -19.43
CA LEU A 253 -16.14 -26.26 -19.04
C LEU A 253 -17.36 -26.68 -19.87
N ASP A 254 -18.25 -25.74 -20.18
CA ASP A 254 -19.41 -25.99 -21.04
C ASP A 254 -19.00 -26.42 -22.45
N LYS A 255 -18.02 -25.72 -23.05
CA LYS A 255 -17.46 -26.10 -24.36
C LYS A 255 -16.78 -27.46 -24.35
N LEU A 256 -16.08 -27.82 -23.26
CA LEU A 256 -15.46 -29.14 -23.12
C LEU A 256 -16.52 -30.25 -22.98
N LEU A 257 -17.62 -29.97 -22.30
CA LEU A 257 -18.77 -30.87 -22.22
C LEU A 257 -19.38 -31.07 -23.60
N GLU A 258 -19.65 -29.99 -24.33
CA GLU A 258 -20.22 -30.03 -25.69
C GLU A 258 -19.34 -30.83 -26.65
N LYS A 259 -18.03 -30.53 -26.73
CA LYS A 259 -17.05 -31.28 -27.54
C LYS A 259 -16.99 -32.77 -27.20
N ARG A 260 -17.24 -33.15 -25.94
CA ARG A 260 -17.24 -34.55 -25.50
C ARG A 260 -18.56 -35.25 -25.79
N LEU A 261 -19.68 -34.52 -25.83
CA LEU A 261 -20.98 -35.02 -26.29
C LEU A 261 -21.03 -35.16 -27.82
N GLU A 262 -20.34 -34.28 -28.55
CA GLU A 262 -20.22 -34.28 -30.02
C GLU A 262 -19.25 -35.34 -30.60
N LYS A 263 -18.56 -36.11 -29.76
CA LYS A 263 -17.85 -37.33 -30.16
C LYS A 263 -18.69 -38.62 -29.96
N PRO A 264 -19.90 -38.81 -30.54
CA PRO A 264 -20.64 -40.05 -30.35
C PRO A 264 -20.18 -41.21 -31.24
N ASN A 265 -19.41 -41.01 -32.32
CA ASN A 265 -19.11 -42.09 -33.27
C ASN A 265 -17.65 -42.12 -33.75
N GLY A 266 -16.98 -43.24 -33.47
CA GLY A 266 -15.86 -43.74 -34.28
C GLY A 266 -14.47 -43.52 -33.70
N SER A 267 -14.02 -44.43 -32.84
CA SER A 267 -12.87 -45.33 -33.10
C SER A 267 -12.35 -45.88 -31.78
N ASP A 268 -12.56 -47.18 -31.56
CA ASP A 268 -11.74 -47.97 -30.66
C ASP A 268 -10.29 -47.90 -31.18
N HIS A 269 -9.51 -46.98 -30.65
CA HIS A 269 -8.06 -47.09 -30.66
C HIS A 269 -7.56 -46.76 -29.26
N LYS A 270 -7.00 -47.80 -28.63
CA LYS A 270 -6.02 -47.71 -27.55
C LYS A 270 -4.91 -46.74 -27.98
N GLN A 271 -5.08 -45.47 -27.67
CA GLN A 271 -4.00 -44.49 -27.65
C GLN A 271 -4.10 -43.76 -26.32
N THR A 272 -3.38 -44.34 -25.36
CA THR A 272 -2.77 -43.69 -24.20
C THR A 272 -3.62 -42.61 -23.52
N ASP A 273 -4.36 -43.04 -22.50
CA ASP A 273 -4.97 -42.22 -21.44
C ASP A 273 -3.93 -41.39 -20.62
N ASP A 274 -2.66 -41.37 -21.03
CA ASP A 274 -1.55 -40.67 -20.37
C ASP A 274 -1.28 -39.26 -20.94
N GLN A 275 -2.06 -38.79 -21.92
CA GLN A 275 -1.91 -37.45 -22.52
C GLN A 275 -2.93 -36.42 -22.02
N LEU A 276 -3.55 -36.65 -20.85
CA LEU A 276 -4.42 -35.68 -20.18
C LEU A 276 -3.90 -35.24 -18.81
N SER A 277 -2.63 -35.55 -18.52
CA SER A 277 -1.83 -34.89 -17.48
C SER A 277 -1.03 -33.68 -18.02
N SER A 278 -1.14 -33.35 -19.31
CA SER A 278 -0.32 -32.30 -19.93
C SER A 278 -1.03 -31.44 -20.98
N ASP A 279 -2.35 -31.25 -20.89
CA ASP A 279 -3.02 -30.24 -21.73
C ASP A 279 -2.80 -28.86 -21.07
N SER A 280 -1.58 -28.34 -21.32
CA SER A 280 -0.95 -27.13 -20.76
C SER A 280 -1.75 -25.83 -20.94
N ASP A 281 -2.89 -25.86 -21.62
CA ASP A 281 -3.70 -24.67 -21.95
C ASP A 281 -4.80 -24.38 -20.91
N LEU A 282 -4.96 -25.25 -19.90
CA LEU A 282 -5.78 -24.99 -18.70
C LEU A 282 -4.94 -24.64 -17.47
N ASP A 283 -3.63 -24.88 -17.50
CA ASP A 283 -2.69 -24.68 -16.40
C ASP A 283 -2.10 -23.25 -16.37
N ASP A 284 -2.39 -22.40 -17.37
CA ASP A 284 -1.83 -21.03 -17.46
C ASP A 284 -2.53 -20.00 -16.55
N PHE A 285 -3.26 -20.47 -15.52
CA PHE A 285 -3.77 -19.64 -14.43
C PHE A 285 -3.48 -20.36 -13.11
N ASP A 286 -2.29 -20.09 -12.56
CA ASP A 286 -1.78 -20.53 -11.26
C ASP A 286 -2.89 -20.62 -10.19
N ASP A 287 -3.27 -21.85 -9.84
CA ASP A 287 -3.87 -22.23 -8.56
C ASP A 287 -3.53 -23.72 -8.35
N ALA A 288 -2.48 -23.98 -7.57
CA ALA A 288 -1.73 -25.23 -7.46
C ALA A 288 -2.46 -26.43 -6.78
N ASP A 289 -3.80 -26.45 -6.75
CA ASP A 289 -4.56 -27.44 -5.98
C ASP A 289 -5.62 -28.23 -6.79
N ASP A 290 -5.65 -28.09 -8.11
CA ASP A 290 -6.62 -28.78 -8.98
C ASP A 290 -6.18 -30.22 -9.36
N ASN A 291 -5.57 -30.98 -8.44
CA ASN A 291 -5.36 -32.42 -8.60
C ASN A 291 -6.55 -33.25 -8.09
N ALA A 292 -7.76 -32.94 -8.59
CA ALA A 292 -8.92 -33.81 -8.45
C ALA A 292 -9.09 -34.60 -9.75
N SER A 293 -8.44 -35.76 -9.81
CA SER A 293 -8.62 -36.78 -10.85
C SER A 293 -10.11 -36.95 -11.19
N ILE A 294 -10.44 -36.70 -12.46
CA ILE A 294 -11.67 -37.27 -13.04
C ILE A 294 -11.46 -38.77 -12.99
N GLY A 295 -12.24 -39.44 -12.12
CA GLY A 295 -12.01 -40.80 -11.67
C GLY A 295 -11.47 -41.74 -12.73
N SER A 296 -10.41 -42.47 -12.37
CA SER A 296 -9.82 -43.53 -13.15
C SER A 296 -10.88 -44.59 -13.51
N ASP A 297 -11.12 -44.77 -14.80
CA ASP A 297 -11.86 -45.93 -15.30
C ASP A 297 -10.98 -47.18 -15.11
N SER A 298 -11.11 -47.85 -13.97
CA SER A 298 -10.69 -49.25 -13.80
C SER A 298 -11.81 -50.12 -14.39
N ASP A 299 -11.74 -50.36 -15.70
CA ASP A 299 -12.63 -51.29 -16.38
C ASP A 299 -12.17 -52.73 -16.10
N GLY A 300 -12.64 -53.27 -14.99
CA GLY A 300 -12.55 -54.69 -14.66
C GLY A 300 -13.90 -55.36 -14.84
N GLY A 301 -14.10 -56.05 -15.97
CA GLY A 301 -15.08 -57.14 -16.06
C GLY A 301 -15.99 -57.16 -17.30
N ASP A 302 -15.86 -58.23 -18.06
CA ASP A 302 -16.80 -58.79 -19.05
C ASP A 302 -17.02 -58.05 -20.38
N ALA A 303 -16.12 -58.38 -21.29
CA ALA A 303 -16.45 -58.61 -22.70
C ALA A 303 -17.50 -59.72 -22.83
N LEU A 304 -18.30 -59.65 -23.90
CA LEU A 304 -19.32 -60.60 -24.38
C LEU A 304 -20.79 -60.24 -24.10
N ALA A 305 -21.26 -59.13 -24.70
CA ALA A 305 -22.68 -58.96 -25.05
C ALA A 305 -22.80 -58.23 -26.40
N PHE A 306 -23.05 -58.98 -27.47
CA PHE A 306 -23.33 -58.46 -28.81
C PHE A 306 -24.82 -58.07 -28.91
N GLY A 307 -25.12 -56.80 -28.71
CA GLY A 307 -26.46 -56.23 -28.94
C GLY A 307 -26.42 -54.70 -28.94
N GLU A 308 -27.06 -54.08 -29.93
CA GLU A 308 -27.11 -52.62 -30.14
C GLU A 308 -27.68 -51.89 -28.89
N ASP A 309 -28.64 -52.53 -28.20
CA ASP A 309 -29.26 -52.05 -26.96
C ASP A 309 -28.29 -51.98 -25.76
N ALA A 310 -27.31 -52.88 -25.68
CA ALA A 310 -26.32 -52.89 -24.61
C ALA A 310 -25.28 -51.78 -24.81
N LYS A 311 -24.93 -51.47 -26.06
CA LYS A 311 -24.09 -50.33 -26.42
C LYS A 311 -24.79 -49.00 -26.12
N LEU A 312 -26.08 -48.85 -26.46
CA LEU A 312 -26.87 -47.67 -26.11
C LEU A 312 -26.98 -47.44 -24.60
N LYS A 313 -27.16 -48.50 -23.80
CA LYS A 313 -27.19 -48.38 -22.33
C LYS A 313 -25.85 -47.94 -21.74
N ARG A 314 -24.72 -48.46 -22.25
CA ARG A 314 -23.37 -48.06 -21.80
C ARG A 314 -23.05 -46.62 -22.17
N THR A 315 -23.42 -46.15 -23.37
CA THR A 315 -23.22 -44.75 -23.79
C THR A 315 -24.12 -43.78 -23.02
N ALA A 316 -25.37 -44.15 -22.74
CA ALA A 316 -26.27 -43.38 -21.87
C ALA A 316 -25.74 -43.27 -20.43
N GLN A 317 -25.18 -44.37 -19.88
CA GLN A 317 -24.59 -44.36 -18.55
C GLN A 317 -23.31 -43.50 -18.48
N ARG A 318 -22.45 -43.57 -19.51
CA ARG A 318 -21.23 -42.75 -19.62
C ARG A 318 -21.53 -41.26 -19.72
N THR A 319 -22.51 -40.88 -20.53
CA THR A 319 -22.93 -39.47 -20.68
C THR A 319 -23.60 -38.93 -19.40
N ALA A 320 -24.38 -39.74 -18.68
CA ALA A 320 -24.94 -39.37 -17.39
C ALA A 320 -23.87 -39.15 -16.30
N ARG A 321 -22.87 -40.05 -16.22
CA ARG A 321 -21.72 -39.90 -15.30
C ARG A 321 -20.90 -38.64 -15.63
N LEU A 322 -20.64 -38.39 -16.91
CA LEU A 322 -19.94 -37.19 -17.37
C LEU A 322 -20.68 -35.91 -16.98
N ARG A 323 -22.00 -35.85 -17.23
CA ARG A 323 -22.83 -34.70 -16.83
C ARG A 323 -22.79 -34.47 -15.33
N LYS A 324 -22.85 -35.53 -14.52
CA LYS A 324 -22.75 -35.44 -13.05
C LYS A 324 -21.38 -34.92 -12.59
N ALA A 325 -20.29 -35.40 -13.19
CA ALA A 325 -18.94 -34.96 -12.85
C ALA A 325 -18.69 -33.48 -13.23
N VAL A 326 -19.20 -33.05 -14.39
CA VAL A 326 -19.13 -31.63 -14.80
C VAL A 326 -19.98 -30.76 -13.88
N GLU A 327 -21.18 -31.21 -13.51
CA GLU A 327 -22.05 -30.49 -12.57
C GLU A 327 -21.37 -30.31 -11.20
N GLN A 328 -20.70 -31.35 -10.70
CA GLN A 328 -19.91 -31.26 -9.47
C GLN A 328 -18.77 -30.23 -9.62
N ARG A 329 -18.04 -30.25 -10.75
CA ARG A 329 -16.97 -29.28 -11.00
C ARG A 329 -17.48 -27.84 -11.13
N LYS A 330 -18.63 -27.63 -11.78
CA LYS A 330 -19.32 -26.33 -11.83
C LYS A 330 -19.73 -25.87 -10.44
N SER A 331 -20.30 -26.76 -9.62
CA SER A 331 -20.70 -26.43 -8.25
C SER A 331 -19.49 -26.03 -7.38
N ALA A 332 -18.34 -26.69 -7.56
CA ALA A 332 -17.11 -26.34 -6.85
C ALA A 332 -16.54 -24.98 -7.30
N ILE A 333 -16.57 -24.69 -8.61
CA ILE A 333 -16.14 -23.40 -9.16
C ILE A 333 -17.07 -22.27 -8.69
N ASN A 334 -18.38 -22.51 -8.66
CA ASN A 334 -19.35 -21.56 -8.14
C ASN A 334 -19.17 -21.32 -6.64
N ALA A 335 -18.84 -22.34 -5.85
CA ALA A 335 -18.53 -22.18 -4.44
C ALA A 335 -17.30 -21.29 -4.23
N ARG A 336 -16.19 -21.55 -4.95
CA ARG A 336 -14.99 -20.70 -4.90
C ARG A 336 -15.27 -19.26 -5.33
N MET A 337 -16.07 -19.07 -6.39
CA MET A 337 -16.51 -17.75 -6.82
C MET A 337 -17.30 -17.04 -5.72
N GLU A 338 -18.22 -17.75 -5.06
CA GLU A 338 -19.04 -17.17 -4.01
C GLU A 338 -18.20 -16.78 -2.79
N ASP A 339 -17.25 -17.61 -2.39
CA ASP A 339 -16.31 -17.32 -1.30
C ASP A 339 -15.51 -16.04 -1.60
N GLU A 340 -14.91 -15.93 -2.79
CA GLU A 340 -14.17 -14.72 -3.18
C GLU A 340 -15.07 -13.47 -3.28
N LEU A 341 -16.32 -13.63 -3.70
CA LEU A 341 -17.26 -12.51 -3.81
C LEU A 341 -17.80 -12.08 -2.45
N THR A 342 -17.93 -12.96 -1.45
CA THR A 342 -18.56 -12.62 -0.16
C THR A 342 -17.87 -11.46 0.55
N GLU A 343 -16.56 -11.54 0.78
CA GLU A 343 -15.75 -10.47 1.40
C GLU A 343 -15.85 -9.16 0.60
N ARG A 344 -15.85 -9.27 -0.73
CA ARG A 344 -15.90 -8.12 -1.63
C ARG A 344 -17.27 -7.46 -1.68
N ARG A 345 -18.36 -8.23 -1.54
CA ARG A 345 -19.73 -7.70 -1.41
C ARG A 345 -19.91 -6.93 -0.12
N GLU A 346 -19.31 -7.39 0.97
CA GLU A 346 -19.32 -6.65 2.24
C GLU A 346 -18.61 -5.30 2.09
N ALA A 347 -17.42 -5.30 1.49
CA ALA A 347 -16.67 -4.08 1.16
C ALA A 347 -17.46 -3.14 0.25
N PHE A 348 -18.06 -3.65 -0.83
CA PHE A 348 -18.88 -2.84 -1.75
C PHE A 348 -20.13 -2.28 -1.07
N THR A 349 -20.79 -3.09 -0.23
CA THR A 349 -21.95 -2.65 0.56
C THR A 349 -21.55 -1.53 1.54
N LEU A 350 -20.40 -1.66 2.19
CA LEU A 350 -19.89 -0.65 3.11
C LEU A 350 -19.67 0.69 2.42
N VAL A 351 -19.10 0.70 1.21
CA VAL A 351 -18.92 1.91 0.40
C VAL A 351 -20.26 2.60 0.16
N TRP A 352 -21.29 1.85 -0.26
CA TRP A 352 -22.62 2.40 -0.48
C TRP A 352 -23.26 2.95 0.81
N ILE A 353 -23.10 2.28 1.94
CA ILE A 353 -23.60 2.76 3.24
C ILE A 353 -22.92 4.07 3.62
N MET A 354 -21.59 4.16 3.45
CA MET A 354 -20.85 5.40 3.74
C MET A 354 -21.25 6.53 2.79
N TYR A 355 -21.49 6.21 1.52
CA TYR A 355 -21.96 7.19 0.54
C TYR A 355 -23.37 7.71 0.88
N LEU A 356 -24.30 6.83 1.26
CA LEU A 356 -25.63 7.24 1.72
C LEU A 356 -25.55 8.18 2.94
N ARG A 357 -24.71 7.84 3.93
CA ARG A 357 -24.52 8.67 5.13
C ARG A 357 -23.96 10.06 4.77
N TYR A 358 -23.03 10.11 3.83
CA TYR A 358 -22.47 11.37 3.35
C TYR A 358 -23.53 12.23 2.62
N ILE A 359 -24.31 11.65 1.71
CA ILE A 359 -25.38 12.36 0.99
C ILE A 359 -26.47 12.82 1.95
N GLN A 360 -26.82 12.02 2.96
CA GLN A 360 -27.76 12.43 3.99
C GLN A 360 -27.29 13.67 4.75
N ARG A 361 -26.00 13.74 5.11
CA ARG A 361 -25.42 14.91 5.80
C ARG A 361 -25.32 16.15 4.92
N SER A 362 -25.04 15.98 3.62
CA SER A 362 -24.73 17.09 2.72
C SER A 362 -25.94 17.63 1.94
N GLU A 363 -26.81 16.75 1.43
CA GLU A 363 -27.91 17.10 0.53
C GLU A 363 -29.30 16.74 1.08
N GLY A 364 -29.38 15.94 2.15
CA GLY A 364 -30.63 15.56 2.81
C GLY A 364 -31.31 14.33 2.18
N ILE A 365 -32.52 14.02 2.67
CA ILE A 365 -33.15 12.70 2.47
C ILE A 365 -33.64 12.45 1.03
N ASP A 366 -34.01 13.49 0.29
CA ASP A 366 -34.49 13.32 -1.08
C ASP A 366 -33.35 12.88 -2.03
N ALA A 367 -32.13 13.37 -1.81
CA ALA A 367 -30.95 12.91 -2.53
C ALA A 367 -30.57 11.47 -2.16
N VAL A 368 -30.71 11.09 -0.89
CA VAL A 368 -30.53 9.70 -0.42
C VAL A 368 -31.47 8.75 -1.16
N ARG A 369 -32.75 9.12 -1.35
CA ARG A 369 -33.73 8.32 -2.10
C ARG A 369 -33.35 8.15 -3.57
N GLN A 370 -32.80 9.19 -4.20
CA GLN A 370 -32.29 9.09 -5.57
C GLN A 370 -31.10 8.13 -5.64
N LEU A 371 -30.18 8.23 -4.69
CA LEU A 371 -29.01 7.35 -4.60
C LEU A 371 -29.42 5.89 -4.34
N LEU A 372 -30.41 5.67 -3.48
CA LEU A 372 -31.00 4.35 -3.21
C LEU A 372 -31.62 3.72 -4.48
N LYS A 373 -32.26 4.54 -5.31
CA LYS A 373 -32.83 4.07 -6.58
C LYS A 373 -31.72 3.65 -7.55
N ARG A 374 -30.60 4.36 -7.55
CA ARG A 374 -29.40 4.02 -8.34
C ARG A 374 -28.73 2.74 -7.83
N SER A 375 -28.51 2.60 -6.53
CA SER A 375 -27.87 1.39 -5.99
C SER A 375 -28.71 0.12 -6.21
N ARG A 376 -30.03 0.23 -6.32
CA ARG A 376 -30.91 -0.89 -6.72
C ARG A 376 -30.76 -1.33 -8.18
N SER A 377 -30.13 -0.51 -9.02
CA SER A 377 -29.82 -0.89 -10.41
C SER A 377 -28.51 -1.68 -10.54
N GLU A 378 -27.75 -1.83 -9.46
CA GLU A 378 -26.58 -2.71 -9.44
C GLU A 378 -26.97 -4.18 -9.70
N PRO A 379 -26.05 -4.99 -10.24
CA PRO A 379 -26.30 -6.41 -10.45
C PRO A 379 -26.82 -7.12 -9.18
N PRO A 380 -27.77 -8.06 -9.33
CA PRO A 380 -28.26 -8.82 -8.19
C PRO A 380 -27.10 -9.57 -7.52
N ASN A 381 -27.15 -9.67 -6.19
CA ASN A 381 -26.14 -10.29 -5.33
C ASN A 381 -24.84 -9.49 -5.11
N TYR A 382 -24.66 -8.29 -5.68
CA TYR A 382 -23.48 -7.48 -5.36
C TYR A 382 -23.61 -6.75 -4.02
N ILE A 383 -24.83 -6.38 -3.65
CA ILE A 383 -25.16 -5.66 -2.42
C ILE A 383 -25.74 -6.64 -1.39
N THR A 384 -25.22 -6.58 -0.17
CA THR A 384 -25.70 -7.40 0.95
C THR A 384 -26.91 -6.78 1.66
N HIS A 385 -27.60 -7.56 2.49
CA HIS A 385 -28.78 -7.12 3.23
C HIS A 385 -28.50 -5.91 4.15
N HIS A 386 -27.27 -5.75 4.64
CA HIS A 386 -26.84 -4.62 5.48
C HIS A 386 -27.16 -3.26 4.86
N PHE A 387 -27.09 -3.15 3.52
CA PHE A 387 -27.44 -1.92 2.80
C PHE A 387 -28.90 -1.52 3.04
N TYR A 388 -29.82 -2.48 2.91
CA TYR A 388 -31.25 -2.24 3.06
C TYR A 388 -31.63 -1.94 4.51
N VAL A 389 -30.97 -2.59 5.47
CA VAL A 389 -31.12 -2.29 6.90
C VAL A 389 -30.65 -0.87 7.19
N ALA A 390 -29.48 -0.47 6.70
CA ALA A 390 -28.96 0.89 6.88
C ALA A 390 -29.88 1.94 6.25
N ALA A 391 -30.37 1.71 5.02
CA ALA A 391 -31.30 2.60 4.35
C ALA A 391 -32.65 2.72 5.10
N ALA A 392 -33.18 1.61 5.64
CA ALA A 392 -34.41 1.63 6.43
C ALA A 392 -34.24 2.44 7.73
N LEU A 393 -33.08 2.31 8.40
CA LEU A 393 -32.79 3.09 9.61
C LEU A 393 -32.67 4.59 9.31
N MET A 394 -32.15 4.97 8.12
CA MET A 394 -32.05 6.38 7.71
C MET A 394 -33.39 7.01 7.32
N GLU A 395 -34.39 6.23 6.91
CA GLU A 395 -35.75 6.72 6.64
C GLU A 395 -36.61 6.76 7.92
N TYR A 396 -36.26 5.96 8.93
CA TYR A 396 -36.98 5.91 10.19
C TYR A 396 -36.62 7.06 11.14
N HIS A 397 -35.35 7.46 11.17
CA HIS A 397 -34.80 8.55 12.00
C HIS A 397 -34.61 9.81 11.18
#